data_AF-A0A9W4K9R1-F1
#
_entry.id   AF-A0A9W4K9R1-F1
#
_cell.length_a   1.000
_cell.length_b   1.000
_cell.length_c   1.000
_cell.angle_alpha   90.00
_cell.angle_beta   90.00
_cell.angle_gamma   90.00
#
_symmetry.space_group_name_H-M   'P 1'
#
loop_
_entity.id
_entity.type
_entity.pdbx_description
1 polymer ?
#
loop_
_entity_poly.entity_id
_entity_poly.type
_entity_poly.pdbx_seq_one_letter_code
_entity_poly.pdbx_strand_id
1 'polypeptide(L)'
;MHHIFFSFVVALCFGTRWAVAALTSGEIANSLNELAQQGFAAKELVLEINSTADAGPIPHIYTEIDTMVAVVLTDVKFMVNTPIITDQAEEQDVYEGYSNFIQSLLELMDALSGSAAQLKSINQTTKNRVPSEIRILQSAVDAYFYNIIGLFPANSSYNAQANNQKAQVDTHCFQAVWAFDLGYSNGNQATYQARSKSYVHSRWMKRGSL
;
A
#
# COMPACT_ATOMS: atom_id res chain seq x y z
N MET A 1 -1.83 3.27 -39.10
CA MET A 1 -2.86 3.73 -38.14
C MET A 1 -2.12 4.27 -36.92
N HIS A 2 -2.45 5.49 -36.52
CA HIS A 2 -1.81 6.30 -35.47
C HIS A 2 -2.28 5.93 -34.06
N HIS A 3 -1.61 6.56 -33.07
CA HIS A 3 -1.81 6.56 -31.60
C HIS A 3 -0.96 5.49 -30.90
N ILE A 4 -0.16 5.74 -29.84
CA ILE A 4 -0.26 6.61 -28.65
C ILE A 4 1.20 6.87 -28.18
N PHE A 5 1.79 8.07 -28.20
CA PHE A 5 1.76 9.23 -27.27
C PHE A 5 2.09 8.98 -25.78
N PHE A 6 3.10 9.73 -25.31
CA PHE A 6 3.48 10.08 -23.93
C PHE A 6 4.11 9.01 -23.01
N SER A 7 5.41 9.16 -22.74
CA SER A 7 5.87 9.15 -21.35
C SER A 7 7.10 10.05 -21.17
N PHE A 8 7.02 10.88 -20.14
CA PHE A 8 7.90 11.98 -19.77
C PHE A 8 9.29 11.48 -19.33
N VAL A 9 10.36 12.06 -19.88
CA VAL A 9 11.70 11.98 -19.30
C VAL A 9 12.05 13.37 -18.79
N VAL A 10 11.83 13.62 -17.49
CA VAL A 10 12.47 14.76 -16.81
C VAL A 10 13.80 14.27 -16.26
N ALA A 11 14.82 14.26 -17.11
CA ALA A 11 16.20 14.10 -16.69
C ALA A 11 16.84 15.50 -16.65
N LEU A 12 16.80 16.14 -15.49
CA LEU A 12 17.43 17.43 -15.26
C LEU A 12 18.70 17.23 -14.42
N CYS A 13 19.81 16.98 -15.10
CA CYS A 13 21.15 17.02 -14.50
C CYS A 13 21.79 18.39 -14.78
N PHE A 14 22.00 19.21 -13.75
CA PHE A 14 22.99 20.27 -13.77
C PHE A 14 23.76 20.34 -12.44
N GLY A 15 25.05 20.65 -12.54
CA GLY A 15 26.07 20.30 -11.57
C GLY A 15 26.26 21.24 -10.37
N THR A 16 26.94 20.66 -9.37
CA THR A 16 27.76 21.26 -8.31
C THR A 16 27.13 22.37 -7.47
N ARG A 17 26.28 21.96 -6.53
CA ARG A 17 26.46 22.19 -5.08
C ARG A 17 26.09 20.88 -4.40
N TRP A 18 26.56 20.61 -3.18
CA TRP A 18 25.95 19.56 -2.35
C TRP A 18 24.53 20.06 -2.01
N ALA A 19 23.64 20.02 -2.99
CA ALA A 19 22.22 20.26 -2.82
C ALA A 19 21.74 19.00 -2.11
N VAL A 20 21.60 19.13 -0.82
CA VAL A 20 20.86 18.19 -0.01
C VAL A 20 19.43 18.25 -0.57
N ALA A 21 19.06 17.25 -1.36
CA ALA A 21 17.78 17.26 -2.06
C ALA A 21 16.64 17.29 -1.04
N ALA A 22 15.69 18.18 -1.29
CA ALA A 22 14.45 18.37 -0.54
C ALA A 22 13.35 18.58 -1.58
N LEU A 23 12.25 17.82 -1.46
CA LEU A 23 11.07 18.03 -2.29
C LEU A 23 10.25 19.20 -1.73
N THR A 24 9.64 19.97 -2.62
CA THR A 24 8.62 20.97 -2.28
C THR A 24 7.26 20.32 -2.01
N SER A 25 6.39 21.01 -1.27
CA SER A 25 5.01 20.57 -1.00
C SER A 25 4.25 20.24 -2.29
N GLY A 26 4.40 21.06 -3.33
CA GLY A 26 3.77 20.83 -4.63
C GLY A 26 4.31 19.60 -5.37
N GLU A 27 5.63 19.34 -5.33
CA GLU A 27 6.21 18.12 -5.91
C GLU A 27 5.72 16.86 -5.18
N ILE A 28 5.60 16.92 -3.85
CA ILE A 28 5.07 15.82 -3.04
C ILE A 28 3.60 15.55 -3.39
N ALA A 29 2.76 16.61 -3.41
CA ALA A 29 1.35 16.48 -3.74
C ALA A 29 1.14 15.92 -5.16
N ASN A 30 1.94 16.36 -6.14
CA ASN A 30 1.88 15.84 -7.51
C ASN A 30 2.27 14.37 -7.58
N SER A 31 3.40 13.99 -6.95
CA SER A 31 3.83 12.59 -6.94
C SER A 31 2.78 11.67 -6.29
N LEU A 32 2.19 12.11 -5.16
CA LEU A 32 1.11 11.37 -4.51
C LEU A 32 -0.12 11.18 -5.42
N ASN A 33 -0.49 12.20 -6.18
CA ASN A 33 -1.59 12.10 -7.14
C ASN A 33 -1.26 11.20 -8.34
N GLU A 34 -0.03 11.20 -8.83
CA GLU A 34 0.43 10.29 -9.89
C GLU A 34 0.44 8.84 -9.40
N LEU A 35 0.94 8.60 -8.18
CA LEU A 35 0.87 7.31 -7.50
C LEU A 35 -0.58 6.87 -7.27
N ALA A 36 -1.49 7.79 -6.96
CA ALA A 36 -2.91 7.49 -6.84
C ALA A 36 -3.46 6.95 -8.17
N GLN A 37 -3.15 7.61 -9.29
CA GLN A 37 -3.56 7.17 -10.63
C GLN A 37 -2.99 5.79 -10.98
N GLN A 38 -1.72 5.53 -10.68
CA GLN A 38 -1.10 4.21 -10.87
C GLN A 38 -1.79 3.13 -10.02
N GLY A 39 -2.11 3.42 -8.77
CA GLY A 39 -2.85 2.50 -7.89
C GLY A 39 -4.23 2.14 -8.46
N PHE A 40 -4.96 3.13 -8.99
CA PHE A 40 -6.24 2.88 -9.66
C PHE A 40 -6.08 2.10 -10.96
N ALA A 41 -5.04 2.37 -11.75
CA ALA A 41 -4.75 1.59 -12.97
C ALA A 41 -4.46 0.12 -12.64
N ALA A 42 -3.64 -0.14 -11.62
CA ALA A 42 -3.37 -1.50 -11.13
C ALA A 42 -4.65 -2.21 -10.67
N LYS A 43 -5.53 -1.49 -9.97
CA LYS A 43 -6.83 -2.01 -9.51
C LYS A 43 -7.69 -2.44 -10.69
N GLU A 44 -7.83 -1.60 -11.73
CA GLU A 44 -8.64 -1.95 -12.91
C GLU A 44 -8.12 -3.21 -13.61
N LEU A 45 -6.79 -3.40 -13.69
CA LEU A 45 -6.21 -4.64 -14.22
C LEU A 45 -6.62 -5.88 -13.42
N VAL A 46 -6.64 -5.82 -12.08
CA VAL A 46 -7.05 -6.99 -11.28
C VAL A 46 -8.56 -7.25 -11.39
N LEU A 47 -9.38 -6.19 -11.51
CA LEU A 47 -10.82 -6.35 -11.76
C LEU A 47 -11.11 -6.94 -13.15
N GLU A 48 -10.31 -6.58 -14.16
CA GLU A 48 -10.37 -7.19 -15.50
C GLU A 48 -10.09 -8.69 -15.43
N ILE A 49 -9.02 -9.11 -14.75
CA ILE A 49 -8.71 -10.53 -14.55
C ILE A 49 -9.85 -11.25 -13.84
N ASN A 50 -10.41 -10.64 -12.80
CA ASN A 50 -11.48 -11.26 -12.01
C ASN A 50 -12.77 -11.46 -12.83
N SER A 51 -13.06 -10.56 -13.76
CA SER A 51 -14.26 -10.62 -14.59
C SER A 51 -14.11 -11.49 -15.85
N THR A 52 -12.90 -11.60 -16.40
CA THR A 52 -12.65 -12.30 -17.67
C THR A 52 -11.97 -13.66 -17.52
N ALA A 53 -11.35 -13.91 -16.36
CA ALA A 53 -10.40 -15.00 -16.15
C ALA A 53 -9.18 -14.98 -17.09
N ASP A 54 -8.93 -13.87 -17.80
CA ASP A 54 -7.75 -13.72 -18.65
C ASP A 54 -6.50 -13.50 -17.78
N ALA A 55 -5.44 -14.23 -18.11
CA ALA A 55 -4.14 -14.09 -17.46
C ALA A 55 -3.26 -13.01 -18.11
N GLY A 56 -3.65 -12.52 -19.29
CA GLY A 56 -2.93 -11.50 -20.06
C GLY A 56 -2.53 -10.26 -19.25
N PRO A 57 -3.40 -9.68 -18.40
CA PRO A 57 -3.07 -8.51 -17.60
C PRO A 57 -2.10 -8.73 -16.43
N ILE A 58 -1.77 -9.98 -16.05
CA ILE A 58 -0.94 -10.26 -14.85
C ILE A 58 0.44 -9.58 -14.87
N PRO A 59 1.22 -9.62 -15.96
CA PRO A 59 2.51 -8.94 -16.00
C PRO A 59 2.38 -7.41 -15.82
N HIS A 60 1.25 -6.84 -16.25
CA HIS A 60 0.99 -5.40 -16.07
C HIS A 60 0.74 -5.07 -14.61
N ILE A 61 0.03 -5.91 -13.85
CA ILE A 61 -0.14 -5.72 -12.39
C ILE A 61 1.22 -5.63 -11.69
N TYR A 62 2.15 -6.55 -12.00
CA TYR A 62 3.49 -6.51 -11.41
C TYR A 62 4.23 -5.23 -11.80
N THR A 63 4.15 -4.84 -13.07
CA THR A 63 4.81 -3.64 -13.57
C THR A 63 4.30 -2.37 -12.88
N GLU A 64 2.98 -2.24 -12.68
CA GLU A 64 2.40 -1.10 -11.99
C GLU A 64 2.83 -1.05 -10.51
N ILE A 65 2.83 -2.20 -9.82
CA ILE A 65 3.30 -2.26 -8.42
C ILE A 65 4.79 -1.93 -8.31
N ASP A 66 5.63 -2.51 -9.18
CA ASP A 66 7.06 -2.24 -9.24
C ASP A 66 7.34 -0.76 -9.53
N THR A 67 6.54 -0.13 -10.39
CA THR A 67 6.64 1.30 -10.72
C THR A 67 6.28 2.15 -9.52
N MET A 68 5.17 1.86 -8.83
CA MET A 68 4.79 2.54 -7.59
C MET A 68 5.92 2.44 -6.55
N VAL A 69 6.47 1.24 -6.34
CA VAL A 69 7.60 1.02 -5.42
C VAL A 69 8.81 1.87 -5.80
N ALA A 70 9.16 1.91 -7.09
CA ALA A 70 10.31 2.66 -7.57
C ALA A 70 10.15 4.18 -7.37
N VAL A 71 8.96 4.72 -7.67
CA VAL A 71 8.65 6.15 -7.44
C VAL A 71 8.69 6.46 -5.96
N VAL A 72 7.99 5.69 -5.12
CA VAL A 72 7.97 5.85 -3.66
C VAL A 72 9.37 5.84 -3.05
N LEU A 73 10.21 4.88 -3.42
CA LEU A 73 11.59 4.80 -2.92
C LEU A 73 12.49 5.93 -3.45
N THR A 74 12.15 6.50 -4.60
CA THR A 74 12.84 7.67 -5.15
C THR A 74 12.47 8.92 -4.35
N ASP A 75 11.19 9.12 -4.08
CA ASP A 75 10.70 10.25 -3.30
C ASP A 75 11.27 10.24 -1.88
N VAL A 76 11.26 9.08 -1.21
CA VAL A 76 11.87 8.91 0.12
C VAL A 76 13.33 9.39 0.16
N LYS A 77 14.11 9.13 -0.89
CA LYS A 77 15.51 9.60 -0.96
C LYS A 77 15.62 11.12 -1.04
N PHE A 78 14.64 11.78 -1.65
CA PHE A 78 14.61 13.22 -1.83
C PHE A 78 13.88 13.96 -0.70
N MET A 79 13.18 13.26 0.19
CA MET A 79 12.46 13.86 1.32
C MET A 79 13.27 14.07 2.59
N VAL A 80 14.48 13.50 2.70
CA VAL A 80 15.27 13.46 3.96
C VAL A 80 15.47 14.84 4.60
N ASN A 81 15.45 15.91 3.81
CA ASN A 81 15.70 17.28 4.29
C ASN A 81 14.56 18.24 3.94
N THR A 82 13.39 17.71 3.59
CA THR A 82 12.19 18.52 3.42
C THR A 82 11.75 19.04 4.80
N PRO A 83 11.62 20.37 4.97
CA PRO A 83 11.19 20.95 6.24
C PRO A 83 9.71 20.69 6.52
N ILE A 84 9.32 20.84 7.79
CA ILE A 84 7.91 20.87 8.20
C ILE A 84 7.20 21.96 7.41
N ILE A 85 6.01 21.64 6.88
CA ILE A 85 5.18 22.56 6.14
C ILE A 85 4.60 23.57 7.13
N THR A 86 4.80 24.85 6.85
CA THR A 86 4.32 25.95 7.70
C THR A 86 3.14 26.71 7.12
N ASP A 87 2.91 26.56 5.81
CA ASP A 87 1.79 27.18 5.12
C ASP A 87 0.59 26.23 5.12
N GLN A 88 -0.57 26.74 5.53
CA GLN A 88 -1.77 25.91 5.70
C GLN A 88 -2.34 25.42 4.36
N ALA A 89 -2.20 26.19 3.27
CA ALA A 89 -2.66 25.77 1.96
C ALA A 89 -1.77 24.63 1.43
N GLU A 90 -0.45 24.75 1.63
CA GLU A 90 0.48 23.66 1.29
C GLU A 90 0.22 22.39 2.11
N GLU A 91 -0.11 22.52 3.41
CA GLU A 91 -0.51 21.36 4.22
C GLU A 91 -1.75 20.67 3.62
N GLN A 92 -2.75 21.46 3.20
CA GLN A 92 -3.95 20.93 2.57
C GLN A 92 -3.63 20.21 1.26
N ASP A 93 -2.83 20.82 0.37
CA ASP A 93 -2.47 20.25 -0.93
C ASP A 93 -1.76 18.89 -0.77
N VAL A 94 -0.79 18.81 0.15
CA VAL A 94 -0.07 17.56 0.45
C VAL A 94 -1.00 16.53 1.07
N TYR A 95 -1.89 16.94 1.99
CA TYR A 95 -2.83 16.02 2.63
C TYR A 95 -3.88 15.47 1.65
N GLU A 96 -4.36 16.28 0.70
CA GLU A 96 -5.28 15.84 -0.35
C GLU A 96 -4.60 14.80 -1.26
N GLY A 97 -3.38 15.09 -1.73
CA GLY A 97 -2.59 14.11 -2.48
C GLY A 97 -2.36 12.82 -1.70
N TYR A 98 -1.99 12.94 -0.43
CA TYR A 98 -1.78 11.81 0.49
C TYR A 98 -3.04 10.94 0.62
N SER A 99 -4.19 11.58 0.83
CA SER A 99 -5.49 10.90 0.94
C SER A 99 -5.87 10.20 -0.36
N ASN A 100 -5.62 10.81 -1.53
CA ASN A 100 -5.87 10.20 -2.83
C ASN A 100 -5.03 8.94 -3.04
N PHE A 101 -3.74 8.98 -2.69
CA PHE A 101 -2.88 7.81 -2.81
C PHE A 101 -3.29 6.71 -1.84
N ILE A 102 -3.63 7.05 -0.60
CA ILE A 102 -4.18 6.05 0.34
C ILE A 102 -5.45 5.42 -0.22
N GLN A 103 -6.40 6.22 -0.72
CA GLN A 103 -7.63 5.69 -1.28
C GLN A 103 -7.35 4.69 -2.42
N SER A 104 -6.40 4.98 -3.30
CA SER A 104 -6.03 4.06 -4.39
C SER A 104 -5.42 2.77 -3.86
N LEU A 105 -4.58 2.82 -2.82
CA LEU A 105 -4.00 1.64 -2.17
C LEU A 105 -5.09 0.79 -1.50
N LEU A 106 -6.02 1.41 -0.77
CA LEU A 106 -7.14 0.68 -0.14
C LEU A 106 -7.96 -0.07 -1.19
N GLU A 107 -8.36 0.61 -2.27
CA GLU A 107 -9.13 -0.02 -3.34
C GLU A 107 -8.35 -1.09 -4.10
N LEU A 108 -7.06 -0.89 -4.33
CA LEU A 108 -6.20 -1.92 -4.94
C LEU A 108 -6.09 -3.16 -4.05
N MET A 109 -5.86 -2.99 -2.75
CA MET A 109 -5.78 -4.10 -1.80
C MET A 109 -7.11 -4.84 -1.70
N ASP A 110 -8.24 -4.12 -1.69
CA ASP A 110 -9.58 -4.71 -1.70
C ASP A 110 -9.84 -5.51 -2.98
N ALA A 111 -9.44 -4.97 -4.13
CA ALA A 111 -9.56 -5.65 -5.42
C ALA A 111 -8.70 -6.92 -5.47
N LEU A 112 -7.45 -6.87 -4.98
CA LEU A 112 -6.55 -8.03 -4.89
C LEU A 112 -7.09 -9.09 -3.95
N SER A 113 -7.61 -8.68 -2.79
CA SER A 113 -8.24 -9.56 -1.79
C SER A 113 -9.49 -10.24 -2.38
N GLY A 114 -10.40 -9.44 -2.96
CA GLY A 114 -11.63 -9.93 -3.57
C GLY A 114 -11.40 -10.86 -4.77
N SER A 115 -10.29 -10.66 -5.49
CA SER A 115 -9.93 -11.46 -6.67
C SER A 115 -8.95 -12.60 -6.36
N ALA A 116 -8.61 -12.81 -5.08
CA ALA A 116 -7.56 -13.76 -4.69
C ALA A 116 -7.85 -15.19 -5.16
N ALA A 117 -9.10 -15.64 -5.14
CA ALA A 117 -9.48 -16.97 -5.64
C ALA A 117 -9.13 -17.15 -7.13
N GLN A 118 -9.54 -16.19 -7.96
CA GLN A 118 -9.25 -16.19 -9.39
C GLN A 118 -7.74 -16.06 -9.66
N LEU A 119 -7.05 -15.13 -9.00
CA LEU A 119 -5.60 -14.94 -9.16
C LEU A 119 -4.82 -16.20 -8.77
N LYS A 120 -5.26 -16.94 -7.75
CA LYS A 120 -4.70 -18.24 -7.37
C LYS A 120 -4.97 -19.35 -8.38
N SER A 121 -6.08 -19.30 -9.11
CA SER A 121 -6.45 -20.34 -10.09
C SER A 121 -5.61 -20.26 -11.37
N ILE A 122 -5.03 -19.10 -11.67
CA ILE A 122 -4.32 -18.88 -12.93
C ILE A 122 -3.04 -19.71 -13.02
N ASN A 123 -2.09 -19.50 -12.10
CA ASN A 123 -0.89 -20.31 -12.02
C ASN A 123 -0.20 -20.18 -10.64
N GLN A 124 0.72 -21.10 -10.36
CA GLN A 124 1.45 -21.15 -9.09
C GLN A 124 2.39 -19.95 -8.87
N THR A 125 2.90 -19.34 -9.96
CA THR A 125 3.72 -18.13 -9.88
C THR A 125 2.89 -16.96 -9.36
N THR A 126 1.71 -16.71 -9.92
CA THR A 126 0.79 -15.64 -9.50
C THR A 126 0.38 -15.80 -8.05
N LYS A 127 0.04 -17.03 -7.63
CA LYS A 127 -0.28 -17.35 -6.23
C LYS A 127 0.79 -16.89 -5.24
N ASN A 128 2.06 -17.02 -5.60
CA ASN A 128 3.18 -16.68 -4.71
C ASN A 128 3.67 -15.23 -4.90
N ARG A 129 3.62 -14.73 -6.14
CA ARG A 129 4.18 -13.43 -6.50
C ARG A 129 3.32 -12.27 -6.02
N VAL A 130 1.99 -12.32 -6.24
CA VAL A 130 1.09 -11.25 -5.79
C VAL A 130 1.25 -10.90 -4.29
N PRO A 131 1.21 -11.87 -3.34
CA PRO A 131 1.42 -11.54 -1.93
C PRO A 131 2.87 -11.13 -1.60
N SER A 132 3.85 -11.41 -2.48
CA SER A 132 5.20 -10.86 -2.34
C SER A 132 5.23 -9.39 -2.75
N GLU A 133 4.63 -9.04 -3.90
CA GLU A 133 4.57 -7.67 -4.40
C GLU A 133 3.81 -6.76 -3.42
N ILE A 134 2.71 -7.25 -2.84
CA ILE A 134 1.97 -6.50 -1.80
C ILE A 134 2.86 -6.16 -0.60
N ARG A 135 3.69 -7.11 -0.13
CA ARG A 135 4.60 -6.87 1.01
C ARG A 135 5.72 -5.88 0.67
N ILE A 136 6.24 -5.93 -0.55
CA ILE A 136 7.25 -4.98 -1.04
C ILE A 136 6.64 -3.59 -1.11
N LEU A 137 5.46 -3.46 -1.71
CA LEU A 137 4.71 -2.20 -1.77
C LEU A 137 4.43 -1.66 -0.37
N GLN A 138 3.89 -2.47 0.54
CA GLN A 138 3.63 -2.08 1.93
C GLN A 138 4.87 -1.49 2.59
N SER A 139 6.01 -2.18 2.47
CA SER A 139 7.26 -1.73 3.09
C SER A 139 7.74 -0.38 2.53
N ALA A 140 7.58 -0.16 1.21
CA ALA A 140 7.94 1.09 0.56
C ALA A 140 7.00 2.24 0.97
N VAL A 141 5.68 2.03 0.91
CA VAL A 141 4.70 3.07 1.28
C VAL A 141 4.73 3.39 2.77
N ASP A 142 5.05 2.43 3.63
CA ASP A 142 5.25 2.68 5.07
C ASP A 142 6.37 3.69 5.33
N ALA A 143 7.52 3.50 4.66
CA ALA A 143 8.63 4.42 4.76
C ALA A 143 8.25 5.81 4.25
N TYR A 144 7.52 5.88 3.14
CA TYR A 144 7.11 7.14 2.54
C TYR A 144 6.09 7.90 3.38
N PHE A 145 5.05 7.21 3.86
CA PHE A 145 4.05 7.79 4.75
C PHE A 145 4.64 8.27 6.06
N TYR A 146 5.62 7.54 6.63
CA TYR A 146 6.33 8.02 7.81
C TYR A 146 7.03 9.37 7.55
N ASN A 147 7.69 9.53 6.40
CA ASN A 147 8.34 10.79 6.03
C ASN A 147 7.31 11.92 5.79
N ILE A 148 6.23 11.66 5.05
CA ILE A 148 5.19 12.67 4.78
C ILE A 148 4.47 13.11 6.05
N ILE A 149 4.09 12.17 6.93
CA ILE A 149 3.45 12.49 8.21
C ILE A 149 4.33 13.42 9.04
N GLY A 150 5.66 13.20 9.00
CA GLY A 150 6.64 14.06 9.67
C GLY A 150 6.73 15.49 9.13
N LEU A 151 6.17 15.77 7.95
CA LEU A 151 6.12 17.12 7.38
C LEU A 151 4.95 17.94 7.92
N PHE A 152 3.89 17.31 8.42
CA PHE A 152 2.79 18.04 9.04
C PHE A 152 3.16 18.50 10.45
N PRO A 153 2.85 19.74 10.86
CA PRO A 153 3.01 20.18 12.24
C PRO A 153 2.32 19.21 13.22
N ALA A 154 2.97 18.91 14.34
CA ALA A 154 2.45 17.91 15.29
C ALA A 154 1.09 18.28 15.92
N ASN A 155 0.74 19.56 15.90
CA ASN A 155 -0.55 20.08 16.35
C ASN A 155 -1.58 20.25 15.22
N SER A 156 -1.20 19.94 13.96
CA SER A 156 -2.10 19.98 12.80
C SER A 156 -3.07 18.80 12.84
N SER A 157 -4.32 19.03 12.44
CA SER A 157 -5.30 17.96 12.24
C SER A 157 -4.86 16.96 11.17
N TYR A 158 -4.10 17.42 10.18
CA TYR A 158 -3.63 16.55 9.09
C TYR A 158 -2.62 15.51 9.58
N ASN A 159 -1.79 15.83 10.57
CA ASN A 159 -0.88 14.85 11.18
C ASN A 159 -1.67 13.67 11.81
N ALA A 160 -2.71 13.99 12.60
CA ALA A 160 -3.55 12.97 13.22
C ALA A 160 -4.35 12.16 12.20
N GLN A 161 -4.93 12.82 11.19
CA GLN A 161 -5.70 12.17 10.15
C GLN A 161 -4.82 11.25 9.29
N ALA A 162 -3.64 11.71 8.88
CA ALA A 162 -2.70 10.93 8.08
C ALA A 162 -2.25 9.65 8.82
N ASN A 163 -1.95 9.74 10.11
CA ASN A 163 -1.65 8.55 10.94
C ASN A 163 -2.81 7.53 10.95
N ASN A 164 -4.04 8.01 11.09
CA ASN A 164 -5.23 7.14 11.10
C ASN A 164 -5.45 6.47 9.74
N GLN A 165 -5.22 7.18 8.64
CA GLN A 165 -5.31 6.63 7.30
C GLN A 165 -4.21 5.62 7.01
N LYS A 166 -2.96 5.88 7.44
CA LYS A 166 -1.86 4.91 7.33
C LYS A 166 -2.22 3.56 7.96
N ALA A 167 -2.81 3.57 9.16
CA ALA A 167 -3.21 2.33 9.85
C ALA A 167 -4.27 1.53 9.06
N GLN A 168 -5.09 2.20 8.24
CA GLN A 168 -6.03 1.51 7.34
C GLN A 168 -5.27 0.79 6.22
N VAL A 169 -4.27 1.43 5.61
CA VAL A 169 -3.42 0.78 4.58
C VAL A 169 -2.77 -0.48 5.13
N ASP A 170 -2.18 -0.41 6.34
CA ASP A 170 -1.59 -1.57 7.01
C ASP A 170 -2.57 -2.74 7.15
N THR A 171 -3.82 -2.42 7.51
CA THR A 171 -4.90 -3.41 7.66
C THR A 171 -5.28 -4.02 6.31
N HIS A 172 -5.46 -3.20 5.27
CA HIS A 172 -5.85 -3.67 3.94
C HIS A 172 -4.73 -4.49 3.28
N CYS A 173 -3.46 -4.09 3.41
CA CYS A 173 -2.32 -4.89 2.95
C CYS A 173 -2.27 -6.26 3.63
N PHE A 174 -2.48 -6.31 4.95
CA PHE A 174 -2.56 -7.58 5.68
C PHE A 174 -3.70 -8.46 5.16
N GLN A 175 -4.90 -7.90 4.99
CA GLN A 175 -6.06 -8.62 4.49
C GLN A 175 -5.84 -9.15 3.07
N ALA A 176 -5.27 -8.34 2.19
CA ALA A 176 -4.97 -8.74 0.81
C ALA A 176 -3.98 -9.90 0.77
N VAL A 177 -2.88 -9.84 1.53
CA VAL A 177 -1.92 -10.97 1.63
C VAL A 177 -2.59 -12.21 2.21
N TRP A 178 -3.37 -12.05 3.27
CA TRP A 178 -4.05 -13.16 3.94
C TRP A 178 -5.04 -13.90 3.01
N ALA A 179 -5.70 -13.18 2.10
CA ALA A 179 -6.61 -13.78 1.11
C ALA A 179 -5.91 -14.80 0.18
N PHE A 180 -4.60 -14.66 -0.04
CA PHE A 180 -3.81 -15.62 -0.81
C PHE A 180 -3.40 -16.86 0.00
N ASP A 181 -3.26 -16.71 1.32
CA ASP A 181 -2.93 -17.80 2.25
C ASP A 181 -4.15 -18.67 2.61
N LEU A 182 -5.36 -18.12 2.51
CA LEU A 182 -6.59 -18.89 2.65
C LEU A 182 -6.65 -19.96 1.55
N GLY A 183 -6.42 -21.23 1.93
CA GLY A 183 -6.63 -22.38 1.05
C GLY A 183 -8.07 -22.37 0.52
N TYR A 184 -8.27 -22.86 -0.71
CA TYR A 184 -9.58 -23.02 -1.34
C TYR A 184 -10.57 -23.71 -0.38
N SER A 185 -11.32 -22.91 0.36
CA SER A 185 -12.54 -23.35 1.00
C SER A 185 -13.64 -22.78 0.12
N ASN A 186 -14.10 -23.60 -0.81
CA ASN A 186 -15.34 -23.34 -1.55
C ASN A 186 -16.38 -22.79 -0.58
N GLY A 187 -17.09 -21.74 -1.01
CA GLY A 187 -18.02 -20.93 -0.23
C GLY A 187 -19.09 -21.69 0.56
N ASN A 188 -18.71 -22.33 1.66
CA ASN A 188 -19.57 -22.79 2.71
C ASN A 188 -19.11 -22.11 3.99
N GLN A 189 -19.80 -21.01 4.29
CA GLN A 189 -19.97 -20.41 5.62
C GLN A 189 -18.89 -20.82 6.62
N ALA A 190 -17.84 -20.00 6.72
CA ALA A 190 -17.04 -19.94 7.94
C ALA A 190 -17.95 -19.42 9.07
N THR A 191 -18.74 -20.34 9.63
CA THR A 191 -19.41 -20.15 10.91
C THR A 191 -18.28 -19.96 11.91
N TYR A 192 -18.09 -18.73 12.39
CA TYR A 192 -17.19 -18.43 13.48
C TYR A 192 -17.65 -19.22 14.73
N GLN A 193 -17.21 -20.47 14.86
CA GLN A 193 -17.24 -21.16 16.13
C GLN A 193 -16.17 -20.53 16.99
N ALA A 194 -16.63 -19.62 17.87
CA ALA A 194 -15.86 -19.10 18.98
C ALA A 194 -15.11 -20.25 19.64
N ARG A 195 -13.79 -20.20 19.54
CA ARG A 195 -12.83 -21.11 20.18
C ARG A 195 -13.26 -21.33 21.63
N SER A 196 -13.84 -22.50 21.91
CA SER A 196 -14.31 -22.84 23.25
C SER A 196 -13.13 -22.75 24.20
N LYS A 197 -13.26 -21.94 25.25
CA LYS A 197 -12.31 -21.84 26.36
C LYS A 197 -12.10 -23.24 26.96
N SER A 198 -11.01 -23.90 26.60
CA SER A 198 -10.55 -25.07 27.35
C SER A 198 -10.00 -24.58 28.68
N TYR A 199 -10.69 -24.97 29.75
CA TYR A 199 -10.36 -24.61 31.12
C TYR A 199 -8.94 -25.07 31.47
N VAL A 200 -8.14 -24.12 31.95
CA VAL A 200 -6.83 -24.34 32.57
C VAL A 200 -7.02 -25.25 33.79
N HIS A 201 -6.52 -26.48 33.69
CA HIS A 201 -6.56 -27.45 34.77
C HIS A 201 -5.63 -26.98 35.90
N SER A 202 -6.22 -26.57 37.02
CA SER A 202 -5.51 -26.07 38.20
C SER A 202 -4.81 -27.24 38.90
N ARG A 203 -3.48 -27.27 38.86
CA ARG A 203 -2.65 -28.29 39.52
C ARG A 203 -2.65 -28.03 41.03
N TRP A 204 -3.41 -28.83 41.77
CA TRP A 204 -3.45 -28.82 43.24
C TRP A 204 -2.14 -29.36 43.81
N MET A 205 -1.39 -28.53 44.56
CA MET A 205 -0.24 -28.96 45.36
C MET A 205 -0.71 -29.53 46.70
N LYS A 206 -0.59 -30.84 46.90
CA LYS A 206 -0.68 -31.48 48.22
C LYS A 206 0.53 -31.03 49.06
N ARG A 207 0.30 -30.22 50.09
CA ARG A 207 1.22 -30.08 51.22
C ARG A 207 0.99 -31.26 52.16
N GLY A 208 2.02 -32.09 52.35
CA GLY A 208 2.07 -33.07 53.42
C GLY A 208 2.86 -32.52 54.59
N SER A 209 2.26 -32.51 55.78
CA SER A 209 2.97 -32.48 57.06
C SER A 209 2.09 -33.13 58.12
N LEU A 210 2.43 -34.36 58.49
CA LEU A 210 2.62 -34.92 59.84
C LEU A 210 2.84 -36.43 59.71
#